data_AF-A0A938LZ95-F1
#
_entry.id   AF-A0A938LZ95-F1
#
_cell.length_a   1.000
_cell.length_b   1.000
_cell.length_c   1.000
_cell.angle_alpha   90.00
_cell.angle_beta   90.00
_cell.angle_gamma   90.00
#
_symmetry.space_group_name_H-M   'P 1'
#
loop_
_entity.id
_entity.type
_entity.pdbx_description
1 polymer ?
#
loop_
_entity_poly.entity_id
_entity_poly.type
_entity_poly.pdbx_seq_one_letter_code
_entity_poly.pdbx_strand_id
1 'polypeptide(L)'
;MSKWLKLALIGIAVALWPWVSAMGSDSGLSEQVIEYVSEGQPILWRDFEKGQPADALRTGKEVEGKTDWGANPPTSFWGIRQPGWTPKLLNAFGAPPDLTLDPGLREPCDVHLGLRSVTPSMSLGIKLSSEPDFTIVTAPAATPTRHFDFEFHWKHRVPMAGEKLVVRALGKPLYLQYVRFVPYVPAKATRRVPEQRVTVMQEKGRHFAFPGVAELQNGDLLVVCREGDGHVCPRGRIVMSRSTDRGKTWSPREVIHDSPSDERDPAILCLRDGTALISFCTWDSWRREPSLCAKYAQETARMEKDGWGKYSGNWIVVSRDNGKSWTAPRRSPVFSPHGPVEGPDAALYWVGERTVEGRTAVEIHRSADLGQTWTRHSEVAYCRPYGQPLTWEYWDEPHLVFLPGGKAICTMRVEVDGYVRHSYSRDDGKTWSWPKKLPVWGFPQQICRLADGRLLMAYGYRREPHGIRACLSSDEGRTWDLSREIVLRHEGGHGDLGYPYSIQLKDGRVFTVYYYNHKGGDCYIEGAFYRP
;
A
#
# COMPACT_ATOMS: atom_id res chain seq x y z
N MET A 1 53.38 -31.65 59.33
CA MET A 1 54.40 -32.61 58.86
C MET A 1 53.92 -33.13 57.51
N SER A 2 54.51 -32.80 56.35
CA SER A 2 55.84 -33.19 55.81
C SER A 2 55.89 -34.67 55.37
N LYS A 3 56.40 -35.07 54.19
CA LYS A 3 57.08 -34.30 53.12
C LYS A 3 57.27 -35.19 51.85
N TRP A 4 56.89 -34.72 50.65
CA TRP A 4 57.26 -35.28 49.31
C TRP A 4 56.93 -36.77 49.07
N LEU A 5 57.21 -37.48 47.95
CA LEU A 5 57.87 -37.29 46.62
C LEU A 5 57.19 -38.34 45.66
N LYS A 6 57.20 -38.40 44.31
CA LYS A 6 57.89 -37.77 43.15
C LYS A 6 56.96 -37.88 41.89
N LEU A 7 57.49 -37.56 40.70
CA LEU A 7 56.94 -37.79 39.33
C LEU A 7 55.76 -36.89 38.88
N ALA A 8 55.67 -36.43 37.63
CA ALA A 8 56.66 -36.06 36.59
C ALA A 8 55.91 -35.25 35.51
N LEU A 9 56.47 -34.15 34.98
CA LEU A 9 55.79 -33.38 33.92
C LEU A 9 56.04 -33.98 32.54
N ILE A 10 54.98 -34.08 31.74
CA ILE A 10 55.03 -33.87 30.28
C ILE A 10 54.00 -32.78 29.97
N GLY A 11 54.46 -31.64 29.48
CA GLY A 11 53.59 -30.50 29.17
C GLY A 11 53.08 -30.56 27.74
N ILE A 12 51.76 -30.42 27.56
CA ILE A 12 51.15 -30.08 26.26
C ILE A 12 50.66 -28.64 26.37
N ALA A 13 51.29 -27.73 25.63
CA ALA A 13 50.89 -26.33 25.56
C ALA A 13 49.65 -26.18 24.68
N VAL A 14 48.46 -26.25 25.28
CA VAL A 14 47.20 -25.95 24.59
C VAL A 14 47.13 -24.43 24.38
N ALA A 15 47.46 -23.98 23.16
CA ALA A 15 47.28 -22.59 22.76
C ALA A 15 45.79 -22.25 22.68
N LEU A 16 45.29 -21.48 23.65
CA LEU A 16 43.92 -20.94 23.62
C LEU A 16 43.80 -19.86 22.54
N TRP A 17 43.45 -20.27 21.32
CA TRP A 17 43.02 -19.35 20.26
C TRP A 17 41.57 -18.89 20.51
N PRO A 18 41.31 -17.57 20.65
CA PRO A 18 39.96 -17.06 20.76
C PRO A 18 39.26 -17.14 19.40
N TRP A 19 38.48 -18.20 19.18
CA TRP A 19 37.59 -18.33 18.01
C TRP A 19 36.37 -17.42 18.10
N VAL A 20 36.63 -16.11 17.99
CA VAL A 20 35.63 -15.09 17.60
C VAL A 20 36.15 -14.40 16.34
N SER A 21 36.29 -15.17 15.27
CA SER A 21 36.47 -14.62 13.92
C SER A 21 35.10 -14.51 13.26
N ALA A 22 34.81 -13.36 12.68
CA ALA A 22 33.50 -13.09 12.09
C ALA A 22 33.32 -13.90 10.80
N MET A 23 32.45 -14.91 10.84
CA MET A 23 31.75 -15.36 9.64
C MET A 23 30.79 -14.23 9.23
N GLY A 24 31.30 -13.25 8.48
CA GLY A 24 30.46 -12.31 7.73
C GLY A 24 29.54 -13.12 6.83
N SER A 25 28.24 -13.00 7.04
CA SER A 25 27.27 -13.83 6.32
C SER A 25 27.30 -13.55 4.82
N ASP A 26 27.30 -14.59 3.99
CA ASP A 26 27.08 -14.53 2.53
C ASP A 26 25.60 -14.20 2.19
N SER A 27 25.04 -13.23 2.92
CA SER A 27 23.69 -12.72 2.79
C SER A 27 23.61 -11.50 1.87
N GLY A 28 24.70 -10.75 1.68
CA GLY A 28 24.66 -9.43 1.07
C GLY A 28 23.75 -8.45 1.81
N LEU A 29 23.47 -8.71 3.10
CA LEU A 29 22.66 -7.87 3.98
C LEU A 29 23.56 -7.29 5.08
N SER A 30 23.68 -5.96 5.09
CA SER A 30 24.32 -5.21 6.19
C SER A 30 23.28 -4.80 7.24
N GLU A 31 23.70 -4.65 8.49
CA GLU A 31 22.87 -3.99 9.51
C GLU A 31 23.11 -2.47 9.47
N GLN A 32 22.04 -1.71 9.28
CA GLN A 32 22.09 -0.25 9.18
C GLN A 32 21.06 0.37 10.13
N VAL A 33 21.44 1.48 10.80
CA VAL A 33 20.52 2.25 11.64
C VAL A 33 19.74 3.19 10.74
N ILE A 34 18.49 2.83 10.45
CA ILE A 34 17.59 3.66 9.62
C ILE A 34 16.84 4.62 10.54
N GLU A 35 16.86 5.90 10.18
CA GLU A 35 15.98 6.91 10.77
C GLU A 35 14.59 6.81 10.13
N TYR A 36 13.55 6.83 10.97
CA TYR A 36 12.17 6.76 10.51
C TYR A 36 11.28 7.65 11.37
N VAL A 37 10.02 7.79 10.96
CA VAL A 37 9.04 8.64 11.64
C VAL A 37 7.90 7.78 12.17
N SER A 38 7.86 7.58 13.48
CA SER A 38 6.84 6.78 14.16
C SER A 38 5.67 7.63 14.68
N GLU A 39 4.51 7.01 14.77
CA GLU A 39 3.39 7.52 15.57
C GLU A 39 3.80 7.56 17.05
N GLY A 40 3.77 8.75 17.66
CA GLY A 40 4.03 8.97 19.08
C GLY A 40 2.80 8.75 19.96
N GLN A 41 2.93 9.02 21.25
CA GLN A 41 1.80 8.90 22.19
C GLN A 41 0.67 9.89 21.82
N PRO A 42 -0.58 9.46 21.65
CA PRO A 42 -1.67 10.35 21.26
C PRO A 42 -1.95 11.44 22.30
N ILE A 43 -1.89 12.70 21.86
CA ILE A 43 -2.16 13.88 22.68
C ILE A 43 -3.65 14.21 22.57
N LEU A 44 -4.37 14.03 23.68
CA LEU A 44 -5.82 14.18 23.74
C LEU A 44 -6.21 15.58 24.23
N TRP A 45 -6.44 16.49 23.30
CA TRP A 45 -6.77 17.88 23.57
C TRP A 45 -8.26 18.04 23.91
N ARG A 46 -8.52 18.43 25.17
CA ARG A 46 -9.86 18.68 25.75
C ARG A 46 -9.97 20.03 26.44
N ASP A 47 -8.90 20.83 26.41
CA ASP A 47 -8.81 22.14 27.04
C ASP A 47 -9.28 23.23 26.06
N PHE A 48 -10.54 23.11 25.63
CA PHE A 48 -11.11 24.02 24.64
C PHE A 48 -11.28 25.45 25.16
N GLU A 49 -11.17 25.71 26.48
CA GLU A 49 -11.25 27.06 27.06
C GLU A 49 -10.12 27.99 26.58
N LYS A 50 -9.01 27.43 26.11
CA LYS A 50 -7.92 28.17 25.43
C LYS A 50 -8.23 28.50 23.97
N GLY A 51 -9.30 27.93 23.41
CA GLY A 51 -9.79 28.25 22.08
C GLY A 51 -10.44 29.63 22.06
N GLN A 52 -10.01 30.48 21.11
CA GLN A 52 -10.57 31.82 20.95
C GLN A 52 -11.86 31.76 20.11
N PRO A 53 -13.03 32.17 20.64
CA PRO A 53 -14.23 32.40 19.84
C PRO A 53 -14.16 33.81 19.21
N ALA A 54 -14.68 33.97 18.00
CA ALA A 54 -14.78 35.30 17.38
C ALA A 54 -15.78 36.23 18.10
N ASP A 55 -15.51 37.54 18.08
CA ASP A 55 -16.23 38.58 18.86
C ASP A 55 -17.73 38.75 18.55
N ALA A 56 -18.25 38.07 17.52
CA ALA A 56 -19.65 38.14 17.09
C ALA A 56 -20.66 37.49 18.07
N LEU A 57 -20.20 36.97 19.22
CA LEU A 57 -21.02 36.26 20.20
C LEU A 57 -22.15 37.11 20.80
N ARG A 58 -23.39 36.82 20.39
CA ARG A 58 -24.61 37.29 21.07
C ARG A 58 -25.17 36.18 21.95
N THR A 59 -25.09 36.38 23.26
CA THR A 59 -25.67 35.46 24.26
C THR A 59 -27.17 35.72 24.44
N GLY A 60 -28.00 34.70 24.24
CA GLY A 60 -29.38 34.74 24.70
C GLY A 60 -29.49 34.46 26.21
N LYS A 61 -30.64 34.81 26.80
CA LYS A 61 -31.04 34.20 28.07
C LYS A 61 -31.53 32.78 27.81
N GLU A 62 -31.17 31.85 28.68
CA GLU A 62 -31.69 30.49 28.65
C GLU A 62 -33.21 30.53 28.94
N VAL A 63 -34.00 29.83 28.12
CA VAL A 63 -35.46 29.79 28.28
C VAL A 63 -35.81 28.61 29.17
N GLU A 64 -36.16 28.89 30.42
CA GLU A 64 -36.60 27.88 31.38
C GLU A 64 -37.77 27.05 30.79
N GLY A 65 -37.75 25.74 31.02
CA GLY A 65 -38.83 24.82 30.63
C GLY A 65 -38.66 24.11 29.28
N LYS A 66 -37.58 24.31 28.51
CA LYS A 66 -37.24 23.47 27.34
C LYS A 66 -35.86 22.83 27.45
N THR A 67 -35.83 21.63 28.01
CA THR A 67 -34.65 20.73 28.00
C THR A 67 -34.51 19.94 26.70
N ASP A 68 -35.60 19.76 25.95
CA ASP A 68 -35.68 18.87 24.78
C ASP A 68 -35.31 19.57 23.46
N TRP A 69 -34.03 19.91 23.32
CA TRP A 69 -33.47 20.62 22.15
C TRP A 69 -33.37 19.75 20.87
N GLY A 70 -33.76 18.48 20.91
CA GLY A 70 -33.70 17.57 19.77
C GLY A 70 -34.79 17.78 18.71
N ALA A 71 -35.89 18.46 19.05
CA ALA A 71 -37.07 18.53 18.19
C ALA A 71 -36.92 19.49 16.98
N ASN A 72 -36.38 20.70 17.21
CA ASN A 72 -35.86 21.64 16.20
C ASN A 72 -35.42 22.94 16.91
N PRO A 73 -34.12 23.34 16.87
CA PRO A 73 -33.73 24.69 17.25
C PRO A 73 -34.19 25.73 16.20
N PRO A 74 -34.33 27.01 16.57
CA PRO A 74 -34.51 28.10 15.60
C PRO A 74 -33.41 28.11 14.53
N THR A 75 -33.71 28.53 13.30
CA THR A 75 -32.73 28.60 12.19
C THR A 75 -31.57 29.57 12.42
N SER A 76 -31.69 30.47 13.41
CA SER A 76 -30.66 31.40 13.87
C SER A 76 -29.95 30.96 15.17
N PHE A 77 -30.27 29.77 15.68
CA PHE A 77 -29.69 29.22 16.91
C PHE A 77 -28.64 28.17 16.59
N TRP A 78 -27.49 28.29 17.23
CA TRP A 78 -26.37 27.38 17.12
C TRP A 78 -25.66 27.33 18.48
N GLY A 79 -24.84 26.32 18.70
CA GLY A 79 -24.07 26.23 19.94
C GLY A 79 -23.02 25.13 19.87
N ILE A 80 -22.17 25.03 20.90
CA ILE A 80 -21.14 24.00 20.96
C ILE A 80 -21.18 23.36 22.36
N ARG A 81 -21.56 22.08 22.44
CA ARG A 81 -21.75 21.37 23.73
C ARG A 81 -20.53 20.53 24.10
N GLN A 82 -19.88 20.93 25.20
CA GLN A 82 -18.84 20.19 25.91
C GLN A 82 -19.15 20.22 27.43
N PRO A 83 -18.88 19.14 28.20
CA PRO A 83 -18.81 19.22 29.66
C PRO A 83 -17.79 20.27 30.14
N GLY A 84 -18.24 21.21 30.99
CA GLY A 84 -17.42 22.27 31.58
C GLY A 84 -17.52 23.63 30.88
N TRP A 85 -17.88 23.68 29.59
CA TRP A 85 -17.91 24.92 28.83
C TRP A 85 -19.01 25.89 29.25
N THR A 86 -18.70 27.20 29.19
CA THR A 86 -19.61 28.24 29.71
C THR A 86 -20.95 28.27 28.96
N PRO A 87 -22.09 28.53 29.66
CA PRO A 87 -23.42 28.58 29.03
C PRO A 87 -23.57 29.58 27.88
N LYS A 88 -22.63 30.54 27.73
CA LYS A 88 -22.61 31.55 26.68
C LYS A 88 -22.61 30.97 25.27
N LEU A 89 -21.95 29.83 25.05
CA LEU A 89 -21.90 29.11 23.77
C LEU A 89 -22.99 28.05 23.61
N LEU A 90 -23.78 27.77 24.66
CA LEU A 90 -24.87 26.80 24.64
C LEU A 90 -26.18 27.41 24.16
N ASN A 91 -26.34 28.73 24.32
CA ASN A 91 -27.55 29.51 24.09
C ASN A 91 -27.26 30.75 23.21
N ALA A 92 -26.46 30.58 22.17
CA ALA A 92 -26.01 31.66 21.29
C ALA A 92 -26.88 31.81 20.04
N PHE A 93 -26.95 33.04 19.50
CA PHE A 93 -27.80 33.38 18.36
C PHE A 93 -27.04 34.20 17.29
N GLY A 94 -27.32 33.94 16.02
CA GLY A 94 -26.76 34.66 14.87
C GLY A 94 -26.02 33.73 13.91
N ALA A 95 -24.95 34.23 13.29
CA ALA A 95 -24.00 33.37 12.58
C ALA A 95 -23.07 32.69 13.60
N PRO A 96 -22.77 31.38 13.47
CA PRO A 96 -21.79 30.72 14.30
C PRO A 96 -20.38 31.31 14.04
N PRO A 97 -19.64 31.70 15.10
CA PRO A 97 -18.27 32.15 14.97
C PRO A 97 -17.36 30.97 14.63
N ASP A 98 -16.17 31.32 14.15
CA ASP A 98 -15.06 30.39 14.14
C ASP A 98 -14.52 30.20 15.57
N LEU A 99 -14.29 28.95 15.94
CA LEU A 99 -13.60 28.53 17.14
C LEU A 99 -12.15 28.20 16.76
N THR A 100 -11.20 29.02 17.19
CA THR A 100 -9.78 28.87 16.86
C THR A 100 -9.04 28.20 18.01
N LEU A 101 -8.66 26.94 17.81
CA LEU A 101 -8.01 26.08 18.81
C LEU A 101 -6.50 26.11 18.61
N ASP A 102 -5.75 26.54 19.63
CA ASP A 102 -4.29 26.49 19.64
C ASP A 102 -3.81 25.34 20.54
N PRO A 103 -3.36 24.21 19.96
CA PRO A 103 -2.88 23.07 20.74
C PRO A 103 -1.41 23.21 21.16
N GLY A 104 -0.69 24.25 20.71
CA GLY A 104 0.73 24.48 21.03
C GLY A 104 1.73 23.47 20.44
N LEU A 105 1.27 22.56 19.57
CA LEU A 105 2.07 21.49 18.96
C LEU A 105 3.00 22.02 17.87
N ARG A 106 4.10 21.30 17.59
CA ARG A 106 5.08 21.67 16.56
C ARG A 106 5.35 20.54 15.57
N GLU A 107 5.19 19.32 16.04
CA GLU A 107 5.32 18.07 15.31
C GLU A 107 4.19 17.96 14.27
N PRO A 108 4.45 17.41 13.07
CA PRO A 108 3.37 16.97 12.20
C PRO A 108 2.47 15.97 12.95
N CYS A 109 1.15 16.07 12.81
CA CYS A 109 0.20 15.22 13.54
C CYS A 109 -0.87 14.62 12.62
N ASP A 110 -1.28 13.38 12.83
CA ASP A 110 -2.63 12.96 12.38
C ASP A 110 -3.65 13.59 13.32
N VAL A 111 -4.72 14.18 12.76
CA VAL A 111 -5.72 14.94 13.52
C VAL A 111 -7.07 14.23 13.48
N HIS A 112 -7.57 13.83 14.65
CA HIS A 112 -8.87 13.18 14.82
C HIS A 112 -9.81 14.04 15.68
N LEU A 113 -11.10 14.03 15.36
CA LEU A 113 -12.15 14.70 16.13
C LEU A 113 -13.07 13.65 16.76
N GLY A 114 -13.19 13.67 18.09
CA GLY A 114 -14.23 12.95 18.80
C GLY A 114 -15.54 13.74 18.72
N LEU A 115 -16.54 13.21 18.03
CA LEU A 115 -17.80 13.88 17.73
C LEU A 115 -19.00 13.09 18.27
N ARG A 116 -20.12 13.75 18.56
CA ARG A 116 -21.40 13.07 18.79
C ARG A 116 -22.35 13.24 17.61
N SER A 117 -22.84 12.13 17.09
CA SER A 117 -23.98 12.13 16.17
C SER A 117 -25.28 12.33 16.95
N VAL A 118 -26.10 13.26 16.49
CA VAL A 118 -27.38 13.67 17.07
C VAL A 118 -28.43 13.89 15.97
N THR A 119 -29.72 13.78 16.31
CA THR A 119 -30.81 14.14 15.39
C THR A 119 -31.24 15.59 15.61
N PRO A 120 -31.54 16.36 14.56
CA PRO A 120 -31.26 16.10 13.14
C PRO A 120 -29.78 16.39 12.79
N SER A 121 -29.13 15.53 11.99
CA SER A 121 -27.65 15.51 11.82
C SER A 121 -26.96 16.87 11.64
N MET A 122 -25.80 17.02 12.30
CA MET A 122 -24.96 18.21 12.30
C MET A 122 -23.89 18.19 11.20
N SER A 123 -23.46 19.37 10.78
CA SER A 123 -22.28 19.56 9.93
C SER A 123 -21.34 20.58 10.58
N LEU A 124 -20.04 20.41 10.35
CA LEU A 124 -18.99 21.34 10.76
C LEU A 124 -18.07 21.65 9.58
N GLY A 125 -17.47 22.83 9.60
CA GLY A 125 -16.25 23.12 8.85
C GLY A 125 -15.05 22.93 9.76
N ILE A 126 -13.95 22.37 9.23
CA ILE A 126 -12.63 22.41 9.87
C ILE A 126 -11.54 22.78 8.85
N LYS A 127 -10.60 23.62 9.28
CA LYS A 127 -9.39 23.98 8.53
C LYS A 127 -8.22 24.34 9.45
N LEU A 128 -7.02 24.49 8.88
CA LEU A 128 -5.91 25.18 9.54
C LEU A 128 -6.09 26.71 9.48
N SER A 129 -5.39 27.44 10.33
CA SER A 129 -5.36 28.91 10.31
C SER A 129 -4.85 29.50 9.00
N SER A 130 -3.87 28.86 8.35
CA SER A 130 -3.35 29.30 7.04
C SER A 130 -4.21 28.88 5.83
N GLU A 131 -5.05 27.86 5.98
CA GLU A 131 -5.88 27.37 4.89
C GLU A 131 -7.00 28.38 4.58
N PRO A 132 -7.34 28.66 3.31
CA PRO A 132 -8.44 29.57 2.99
C PRO A 132 -9.79 28.93 3.33
N ASP A 133 -10.02 27.73 2.80
CA ASP A 133 -11.32 27.05 2.76
C ASP A 133 -11.51 26.02 3.89
N PHE A 134 -12.78 25.73 4.20
CA PHE A 134 -13.15 24.73 5.21
C PHE A 134 -13.39 23.36 4.59
N THR A 135 -12.80 22.32 5.19
CA THR A 135 -13.24 20.93 4.97
C THR A 135 -14.61 20.75 5.63
N ILE A 136 -15.64 20.43 4.86
CA ILE A 136 -17.00 20.23 5.40
C ILE A 136 -17.19 18.77 5.80
N VAL A 137 -17.49 18.53 7.08
CA VAL A 137 -17.71 17.21 7.67
C VAL A 137 -19.15 17.14 8.17
N THR A 138 -19.93 16.18 7.67
CA THR A 138 -21.30 15.93 8.12
C THR A 138 -21.35 14.65 8.94
N ALA A 139 -21.96 14.69 10.12
CA ALA A 139 -22.03 13.52 10.99
C ALA A 139 -22.92 12.41 10.37
N PRO A 140 -22.62 11.12 10.61
CA PRO A 140 -23.53 10.02 10.29
C PRO A 140 -24.91 10.27 10.91
N ALA A 141 -25.99 9.83 10.27
CA ALA A 141 -27.34 10.09 10.76
C ALA A 141 -27.67 9.30 12.04
N ALA A 142 -27.95 10.00 13.14
CA ALA A 142 -28.59 9.46 14.33
C ALA A 142 -30.13 9.47 14.21
N THR A 143 -30.79 8.66 15.02
CA THR A 143 -32.26 8.69 15.23
C THR A 143 -32.61 9.38 16.56
N PRO A 144 -33.85 9.89 16.73
CA PRO A 144 -34.26 10.58 17.97
C PRO A 144 -34.07 9.75 19.26
N THR A 145 -34.03 8.42 19.12
CA THR A 145 -33.81 7.44 20.20
C THR A 145 -32.37 6.96 20.33
N ARG A 146 -31.45 7.36 19.44
CA ARG A 146 -30.07 6.85 19.41
C ARG A 146 -29.06 7.89 18.91
N HIS A 147 -28.60 8.73 19.84
CA HIS A 147 -27.39 9.53 19.69
C HIS A 147 -26.16 8.72 20.10
N PHE A 148 -25.02 8.86 19.40
CA PHE A 148 -23.80 8.09 19.67
C PHE A 148 -22.54 8.88 19.36
N ASP A 149 -21.45 8.60 20.09
CA ASP A 149 -20.15 9.21 19.83
C ASP A 149 -19.37 8.41 18.77
N PHE A 150 -18.59 9.10 17.94
CA PHE A 150 -17.73 8.53 16.90
C PHE A 150 -16.44 9.36 16.78
N GLU A 151 -15.38 8.77 16.25
CA GLU A 151 -14.16 9.50 15.93
C GLU A 151 -14.02 9.68 14.41
N PHE A 152 -13.75 10.90 13.97
CA PHE A 152 -13.47 11.23 12.58
C PHE A 152 -12.01 11.60 12.41
N HIS A 153 -11.25 10.82 11.63
CA HIS A 153 -9.92 11.23 11.19
C HIS A 153 -10.05 12.27 10.06
N TRP A 154 -9.46 13.46 10.25
CA TRP A 154 -9.60 14.58 9.31
C TRP A 154 -8.48 14.65 8.28
N LYS A 155 -7.22 14.73 8.74
CA LYS A 155 -6.03 14.89 7.90
C LYS A 155 -4.83 14.19 8.52
N HIS A 156 -4.08 13.49 7.67
CA HIS A 156 -2.80 12.90 8.06
C HIS A 156 -1.70 13.97 8.07
N ARG A 157 -0.71 13.83 8.97
CA ARG A 157 0.55 14.61 8.99
C ARG A 157 0.38 16.14 8.87
N VAL A 158 -0.66 16.68 9.48
CA VAL A 158 -0.94 18.13 9.59
C VAL A 158 0.27 18.84 10.21
N PRO A 159 0.89 19.83 9.53
CA PRO A 159 2.09 20.50 10.02
C PRO A 159 1.73 21.51 11.11
N MET A 160 1.63 21.06 12.36
CA MET A 160 1.10 21.90 13.46
C MET A 160 1.95 23.12 13.83
N ALA A 161 3.20 23.23 13.36
CA ALA A 161 4.13 24.29 13.71
C ALA A 161 3.63 25.71 13.35
N GLY A 162 3.00 26.37 14.33
CA GLY A 162 2.39 27.69 14.17
C GLY A 162 0.94 27.67 13.70
N GLU A 163 0.35 26.49 13.48
CA GLU A 163 -1.03 26.32 13.04
C GLU A 163 -2.01 26.12 14.20
N LYS A 164 -3.20 26.68 14.01
CA LYS A 164 -4.37 26.53 14.88
C LYS A 164 -5.46 25.81 14.10
N LEU A 165 -6.24 24.97 14.77
CA LEU A 165 -7.42 24.36 14.15
C LEU A 165 -8.60 25.32 14.24
N VAL A 166 -9.14 25.72 13.11
CA VAL A 166 -10.33 26.57 13.02
C VAL A 166 -11.54 25.69 12.76
N VAL A 167 -12.46 25.63 13.71
CA VAL A 167 -13.68 24.81 13.64
C VAL A 167 -14.91 25.71 13.60
N ARG A 168 -15.82 25.45 12.65
CA ARG A 168 -17.05 26.21 12.42
C ARG A 168 -18.26 25.29 12.55
N ALA A 169 -19.22 25.61 13.42
CA ALA A 169 -20.52 24.94 13.40
C ALA A 169 -21.33 25.39 12.17
N LEU A 170 -22.07 24.51 11.49
CA LEU A 170 -22.84 24.86 10.28
C LEU A 170 -24.34 24.70 10.52
N GLY A 171 -24.98 25.81 10.92
CA GLY A 171 -26.44 25.95 11.05
C GLY A 171 -27.11 25.15 12.18
N LYS A 172 -26.37 24.34 12.95
CA LYS A 172 -26.87 23.54 14.08
C LYS A 172 -25.82 23.42 15.18
N PRO A 173 -26.21 23.00 16.40
CA PRO A 173 -25.25 22.74 17.47
C PRO A 173 -24.23 21.65 17.13
N LEU A 174 -22.96 21.94 17.42
CA LEU A 174 -21.82 21.02 17.28
C LEU A 174 -21.53 20.32 18.61
N TYR A 175 -21.31 19.01 18.56
CA TYR A 175 -20.92 18.19 19.70
C TYR A 175 -19.50 17.67 19.48
N LEU A 176 -18.50 18.46 19.88
CA LEU A 176 -17.08 18.15 19.81
C LEU A 176 -16.59 17.76 21.23
N GLN A 177 -16.24 16.49 21.41
CA GLN A 177 -15.87 15.89 22.69
C GLN A 177 -14.37 16.04 22.99
N TYR A 178 -13.53 15.97 21.96
CA TYR A 178 -12.07 16.08 22.03
C TYR A 178 -11.49 16.27 20.62
N VAL A 179 -10.28 16.80 20.54
CA VAL A 179 -9.39 16.63 19.39
C VAL A 179 -8.23 15.74 19.81
N ARG A 180 -7.95 14.66 19.07
CA ARG A 180 -6.83 13.75 19.35
C ARG A 180 -5.79 13.91 18.25
N PHE A 181 -4.59 14.33 18.66
CA PHE A 181 -3.43 14.47 17.80
C PHE A 181 -2.54 13.22 17.96
N VAL A 182 -2.06 12.63 16.87
CA VAL A 182 -0.98 11.62 16.90
C VAL A 182 0.29 12.28 16.37
N PRO A 183 1.21 12.73 17.24
CA PRO A 183 2.42 13.40 16.80
C PRO A 183 3.37 12.42 16.12
N TYR A 184 4.00 12.85 15.03
CA TYR A 184 5.00 12.07 14.30
C TYR A 184 6.39 12.38 14.83
N VAL A 185 6.94 11.44 15.59
CA VAL A 185 8.23 11.59 16.26
C VAL A 185 9.35 10.88 15.50
N PRO A 186 10.57 11.46 15.40
CA PRO A 186 11.73 10.76 14.89
C PRO A 186 12.08 9.54 15.75
N ALA A 187 12.39 8.43 15.09
CA ALA A 187 12.81 7.18 15.70
C ALA A 187 13.98 6.58 14.91
N LYS A 188 14.73 5.68 15.54
CA LYS A 188 15.85 4.96 14.91
C LYS A 188 15.72 3.47 15.20
N ALA A 189 15.96 2.64 14.20
CA ALA A 189 16.04 1.19 14.40
C ALA A 189 17.03 0.54 13.44
N THR A 190 17.76 -0.45 13.94
CA THR A 190 18.58 -1.32 13.11
C THR A 190 17.69 -2.12 12.15
N ARG A 191 18.10 -2.19 10.88
CA ARG A 191 17.42 -2.94 9.82
C ARG A 191 18.44 -3.66 8.95
N ARG A 192 18.01 -4.75 8.33
CA ARG A 192 18.82 -5.49 7.34
C ARG A 192 18.64 -4.82 5.98
N VAL A 193 19.73 -4.38 5.36
CA VAL A 193 19.72 -3.62 4.11
C VAL A 193 20.63 -4.30 3.07
N PRO A 194 20.14 -4.56 1.84
CA PRO A 194 20.97 -5.08 0.77
C PRO A 194 22.17 -4.18 0.45
N GLU A 195 23.33 -4.80 0.31
CA GLU A 195 24.58 -4.16 -0.09
C GLU A 195 24.62 -3.98 -1.62
N GLN A 196 24.13 -4.97 -2.37
CA GLN A 196 24.06 -4.93 -3.83
C GLN A 196 22.68 -4.47 -4.33
N ARG A 197 22.66 -3.35 -5.04
CA ARG A 197 21.54 -2.86 -5.86
C ARG A 197 21.99 -2.55 -7.29
N VAL A 198 21.06 -2.58 -8.24
CA VAL A 198 21.29 -2.24 -9.64
C VAL A 198 20.11 -1.44 -10.21
N THR A 199 20.40 -0.36 -10.94
CA THR A 199 19.40 0.33 -11.78
C THR A 199 19.20 -0.48 -13.05
N VAL A 200 17.96 -0.89 -13.34
CA VAL A 200 17.62 -1.73 -14.50
C VAL A 200 17.18 -0.87 -15.69
N MET A 201 16.29 0.10 -15.46
CA MET A 201 15.78 1.01 -16.48
C MET A 201 15.52 2.39 -15.89
N GLN A 202 16.16 3.43 -16.45
CA GLN A 202 16.02 4.83 -16.04
C GLN A 202 16.27 5.74 -17.26
N GLU A 203 15.42 6.75 -17.45
CA GLU A 203 15.56 7.76 -18.52
C GLU A 203 14.83 9.04 -18.08
N LYS A 204 15.44 10.20 -18.31
CA LYS A 204 14.90 11.49 -17.86
C LYS A 204 13.60 11.83 -18.59
N GLY A 205 12.56 12.20 -17.85
CA GLY A 205 11.22 12.50 -18.39
C GLY A 205 10.43 11.25 -18.82
N ARG A 206 10.85 10.05 -18.40
CA ARG A 206 10.08 8.80 -18.53
C ARG A 206 9.72 8.26 -17.15
N HIS A 207 8.50 7.79 -17.01
CA HIS A 207 8.00 7.09 -15.82
C HIS A 207 8.09 5.59 -16.07
N PHE A 208 9.07 4.92 -15.46
CA PHE A 208 9.11 3.46 -15.42
C PHE A 208 8.52 2.96 -14.11
N ALA A 209 7.56 2.03 -14.19
CA ALA A 209 6.87 1.53 -13.02
C ALA A 209 6.39 0.07 -13.17
N PHE A 210 5.95 -0.49 -12.04
CA PHE A 210 5.24 -1.78 -11.95
C PHE A 210 6.01 -2.95 -12.58
N PRO A 211 7.21 -3.31 -12.09
CA PRO A 211 8.05 -4.31 -12.73
C PRO A 211 7.74 -5.76 -12.35
N GLY A 212 7.98 -6.67 -13.29
CA GLY A 212 8.07 -8.11 -13.06
C GLY A 212 9.46 -8.65 -13.42
N VAL A 213 9.87 -9.78 -12.83
CA VAL A 213 11.15 -10.42 -13.15
C VAL A 213 11.06 -11.95 -13.21
N ALA A 214 11.78 -12.55 -14.17
CA ALA A 214 11.95 -14.00 -14.29
C ALA A 214 13.41 -14.35 -14.61
N GLU A 215 13.92 -15.44 -14.03
CA GLU A 215 15.11 -16.15 -14.54
C GLU A 215 14.64 -17.22 -15.53
N LEU A 216 15.15 -17.16 -16.77
CA LEU A 216 14.84 -18.13 -17.82
C LEU A 216 15.63 -19.43 -17.64
N GLN A 217 15.25 -20.51 -18.33
CA GLN A 217 16.00 -21.77 -18.30
C GLN A 217 17.47 -21.58 -18.71
N ASN A 218 17.76 -20.77 -19.74
CA ASN A 218 19.12 -20.49 -20.20
C ASN A 218 19.98 -19.67 -19.20
N GLY A 219 19.38 -19.12 -18.14
CA GLY A 219 20.06 -18.31 -17.13
C GLY A 219 20.03 -16.80 -17.37
N ASP A 220 19.38 -16.32 -18.43
CA ASP A 220 19.09 -14.90 -18.60
C ASP A 220 18.10 -14.44 -17.53
N LEU A 221 18.25 -13.20 -17.06
CA LEU A 221 17.20 -12.49 -16.33
C LEU A 221 16.43 -11.59 -17.30
N LEU A 222 15.11 -11.65 -17.27
CA LEU A 222 14.23 -10.69 -17.94
C LEU A 222 13.50 -9.86 -16.90
N VAL A 223 13.58 -8.53 -17.05
CA VAL A 223 12.77 -7.58 -16.29
C VAL A 223 11.83 -6.87 -17.25
N VAL A 224 10.55 -6.94 -16.96
CA VAL A 224 9.50 -6.17 -17.66
C VAL A 224 9.05 -5.01 -16.78
N CYS A 225 8.61 -3.92 -17.39
CA CYS A 225 7.94 -2.83 -16.69
C CYS A 225 7.04 -2.03 -17.64
N ARG A 226 6.20 -1.15 -17.09
CA ARG A 226 5.53 -0.10 -17.86
C ARG A 226 6.50 1.06 -18.07
N GLU A 227 6.60 1.56 -19.29
CA GLU A 227 7.15 2.88 -19.62
C GLU A 227 5.99 3.85 -19.93
N GLY A 228 6.04 5.10 -19.44
CA GLY A 228 5.08 6.15 -19.81
C GLY A 228 5.58 7.58 -19.58
N ASP A 229 4.70 8.56 -19.76
CA ASP A 229 4.93 10.00 -19.53
C ASP A 229 4.68 10.43 -18.07
N GLY A 230 4.24 9.50 -17.21
CA GLY A 230 3.83 9.73 -15.83
C GLY A 230 2.99 8.57 -15.29
N HIS A 231 2.54 8.68 -14.03
CA HIS A 231 1.74 7.63 -13.38
C HIS A 231 0.42 7.31 -14.09
N VAL A 232 -0.15 8.30 -14.80
CA VAL A 232 -1.35 8.17 -15.63
C VAL A 232 -1.11 8.89 -16.96
N CYS A 233 -1.13 8.16 -18.07
CA CYS A 233 -0.98 8.75 -19.41
C CYS A 233 -1.39 7.78 -20.54
N PRO A 234 -1.92 8.27 -21.69
CA PRO A 234 -2.26 7.47 -22.87
C PRO A 234 -1.07 6.95 -23.67
N ARG A 235 0.11 6.89 -23.05
CA ARG A 235 1.38 6.46 -23.66
C ARG A 235 2.11 5.45 -22.76
N GLY A 236 1.33 4.73 -21.95
CA GLY A 236 1.81 3.59 -21.18
C GLY A 236 2.04 2.42 -22.13
N ARG A 237 3.23 1.83 -22.10
CA ARG A 237 3.59 0.67 -22.95
C ARG A 237 4.41 -0.34 -22.16
N ILE A 238 4.33 -1.60 -22.55
CA ILE A 238 5.08 -2.69 -21.93
C ILE A 238 6.46 -2.79 -22.57
N VAL A 239 7.50 -2.64 -21.74
CA VAL A 239 8.91 -2.76 -22.14
C VAL A 239 9.64 -3.84 -21.35
N MET A 240 10.75 -4.30 -21.90
CA MET A 240 11.59 -5.36 -21.32
C MET A 240 13.08 -4.99 -21.42
N SER A 241 13.87 -5.37 -20.43
CA SER A 241 15.33 -5.41 -20.51
C SER A 241 15.85 -6.80 -20.09
N ARG A 242 16.94 -7.23 -20.71
CA ARG A 242 17.59 -8.53 -20.51
C ARG A 242 18.95 -8.37 -19.84
N SER A 243 19.28 -9.27 -18.93
CA SER A 243 20.65 -9.49 -18.46
C SER A 243 21.10 -10.91 -18.75
N THR A 244 22.28 -11.06 -19.34
CA THR A 244 22.93 -12.35 -19.64
C THR A 244 24.05 -12.68 -18.64
N ASP A 245 24.32 -11.81 -17.66
CA ASP A 245 25.45 -11.90 -16.73
C ASP A 245 25.05 -12.05 -15.24
N ARG A 246 23.80 -12.48 -15.02
CA ARG A 246 23.08 -12.58 -13.73
C ARG A 246 22.80 -11.23 -13.05
N GLY A 247 22.43 -10.24 -13.87
CA GLY A 247 21.87 -8.95 -13.43
C GLY A 247 22.91 -7.90 -13.03
N LYS A 248 24.16 -8.02 -13.51
CA LYS A 248 25.20 -7.00 -13.33
C LYS A 248 25.07 -5.90 -14.39
N THR A 249 24.77 -6.28 -15.64
CA THR A 249 24.46 -5.37 -16.75
C THR A 249 23.13 -5.72 -17.39
N TRP A 250 22.52 -4.74 -18.04
CA TRP A 250 21.17 -4.78 -18.60
C TRP A 250 21.16 -4.21 -20.02
N SER A 251 20.38 -4.82 -20.91
CA SER A 251 20.24 -4.39 -22.30
C SER A 251 19.50 -3.05 -22.41
N PRO A 252 19.65 -2.32 -23.53
CA PRO A 252 18.65 -1.35 -23.97
C PRO A 252 17.24 -1.98 -23.94
N ARG A 253 16.23 -1.15 -23.66
CA ARG A 253 14.85 -1.64 -23.51
C ARG A 253 14.20 -1.95 -24.86
N GLU A 254 13.56 -3.11 -24.93
CA GLU A 254 12.75 -3.58 -26.05
C GLU A 254 11.27 -3.29 -25.76
N VAL A 255 10.49 -2.90 -26.79
CA VAL A 255 9.04 -2.68 -26.67
C VAL A 255 8.32 -4.00 -26.97
N ILE A 256 7.53 -4.49 -26.01
CA ILE A 256 6.79 -5.76 -26.11
C ILE A 256 5.34 -5.53 -26.54
N HIS A 257 4.70 -4.50 -25.98
CA HIS A 257 3.35 -4.09 -26.39
C HIS A 257 3.17 -2.58 -26.27
N ASP A 258 2.60 -1.97 -27.29
CA ASP A 258 2.39 -0.52 -27.42
C ASP A 258 1.06 -0.34 -28.18
N SER A 259 0.08 0.29 -27.55
CA SER A 259 -1.28 0.49 -28.09
C SER A 259 -1.80 1.89 -27.72
N PRO A 260 -2.96 2.34 -28.23
CA PRO A 260 -3.51 3.65 -27.91
C PRO A 260 -4.07 3.81 -26.49
N SER A 261 -3.92 2.78 -25.64
CA SER A 261 -4.31 2.78 -24.23
C SER A 261 -3.12 3.08 -23.30
N ASP A 262 -3.39 3.15 -21.99
CA ASP A 262 -2.34 3.10 -20.96
C ASP A 262 -2.10 1.62 -20.64
N GLU A 263 -1.09 0.99 -21.25
CA GLU A 263 -0.67 -0.38 -20.91
C GLU A 263 -0.04 -0.39 -19.51
N ARG A 264 -0.45 -1.37 -18.69
CA ARG A 264 -0.23 -1.40 -17.25
C ARG A 264 0.43 -2.66 -16.74
N ASP A 265 1.19 -2.45 -15.67
CA ASP A 265 1.45 -3.42 -14.62
C ASP A 265 1.84 -4.83 -15.13
N PRO A 266 2.92 -4.94 -15.93
CA PRO A 266 3.34 -6.21 -16.50
C PRO A 266 4.06 -7.09 -15.47
N ALA A 267 3.61 -8.33 -15.36
CA ALA A 267 4.33 -9.43 -14.72
C ALA A 267 4.88 -10.39 -15.77
N ILE A 268 5.99 -11.08 -15.46
CA ILE A 268 6.61 -12.09 -16.31
C ILE A 268 6.84 -13.38 -15.52
N LEU A 269 6.55 -14.52 -16.14
CA LEU A 269 6.74 -15.85 -15.57
C LEU A 269 7.47 -16.74 -16.58
N CYS A 270 8.48 -17.48 -16.12
CA CYS A 270 9.05 -18.61 -16.85
C CYS A 270 8.52 -19.91 -16.24
N LEU A 271 7.94 -20.77 -17.08
CA LEU A 271 7.35 -22.04 -16.68
C LEU A 271 8.40 -23.16 -16.63
N ARG A 272 8.07 -24.27 -15.98
CA ARG A 272 8.94 -25.46 -15.88
C ARG A 272 9.40 -26.01 -17.25
N ASP A 273 8.63 -25.82 -18.32
CA ASP A 273 8.97 -26.25 -19.68
C ASP A 273 9.91 -25.28 -20.43
N GLY A 274 10.16 -24.08 -19.89
CA GLY A 274 10.96 -23.03 -20.51
C GLY A 274 10.15 -22.03 -21.35
N THR A 275 8.84 -22.22 -21.50
CA THR A 275 7.93 -21.20 -22.03
C THR A 275 7.95 -19.98 -21.09
N ALA A 276 8.05 -18.77 -21.66
CA ALA A 276 7.88 -17.53 -20.92
C ALA A 276 6.54 -16.88 -21.29
N LEU A 277 5.89 -16.21 -20.33
CA LEU A 277 4.70 -15.40 -20.58
C LEU A 277 4.84 -14.03 -19.91
N ILE A 278 4.32 -12.99 -20.57
CA ILE A 278 4.13 -11.67 -19.96
C ILE A 278 2.63 -11.41 -19.88
N SER A 279 2.16 -11.05 -18.70
CA SER A 279 0.77 -10.71 -18.40
C SER A 279 0.65 -9.23 -18.03
N PHE A 280 -0.30 -8.51 -18.59
CA PHE A 280 -0.52 -7.07 -18.37
C PHE A 280 -2.02 -6.72 -18.44
N CYS A 281 -2.39 -5.48 -18.16
CA CYS A 281 -3.74 -4.96 -18.44
C CYS A 281 -3.68 -3.58 -19.10
N THR A 282 -4.85 -3.06 -19.49
CA THR A 282 -5.01 -1.70 -20.02
C THR A 282 -5.94 -0.89 -19.13
N TRP A 283 -5.53 0.32 -18.74
CA TRP A 283 -6.27 1.12 -17.76
C TRP A 283 -6.42 2.57 -18.20
N ASP A 284 -7.47 2.84 -18.99
CA ASP A 284 -7.83 4.17 -19.47
C ASP A 284 -8.36 5.08 -18.33
N SER A 285 -7.52 5.44 -17.35
CA SER A 285 -7.88 6.33 -16.23
C SER A 285 -7.80 7.80 -16.58
N TRP A 286 -6.91 8.21 -17.48
CA TRP A 286 -6.71 9.63 -17.81
C TRP A 286 -8.00 10.30 -18.31
N ARG A 287 -8.90 9.54 -18.94
CA ARG A 287 -10.24 9.99 -19.39
C ARG A 287 -11.16 10.48 -18.25
N ARG A 288 -10.85 10.14 -16.99
CA ARG A 288 -11.60 10.59 -15.81
C ARG A 288 -11.16 11.99 -15.36
N GLU A 289 -10.00 12.46 -15.81
CA GLU A 289 -9.37 13.70 -15.39
C GLU A 289 -9.37 14.73 -16.54
N PRO A 290 -10.25 15.75 -16.53
CA PRO A 290 -10.35 16.73 -17.62
C PRO A 290 -9.03 17.45 -17.95
N SER A 291 -8.16 17.62 -16.94
CA SER A 291 -6.81 18.19 -17.10
C SER A 291 -5.88 17.27 -17.90
N LEU A 292 -5.99 15.95 -17.77
CA LEU A 292 -5.22 14.98 -18.55
C LEU A 292 -5.82 14.81 -19.95
N CYS A 293 -7.15 14.82 -20.10
CA CYS A 293 -7.80 14.90 -21.41
C CYS A 293 -7.31 16.11 -22.22
N ALA A 294 -7.22 17.29 -21.59
CA ALA A 294 -6.70 18.50 -22.21
C ALA A 294 -5.19 18.42 -22.52
N LYS A 295 -4.38 17.85 -21.61
CA LYS A 295 -2.93 17.62 -21.82
C LYS A 295 -2.65 16.68 -22.99
N TYR A 296 -3.50 15.65 -23.16
CA TYR A 296 -3.35 14.60 -24.17
C TYR A 296 -4.52 14.63 -25.17
N ALA A 297 -4.79 15.81 -25.73
CA ALA A 297 -5.97 16.05 -26.57
C ALA A 297 -5.99 15.18 -27.85
N GLN A 298 -4.83 14.87 -28.44
CA GLN A 298 -4.75 14.05 -29.66
C GLN A 298 -5.07 12.58 -29.39
N GLU A 299 -4.54 12.03 -28.31
CA GLU A 299 -4.81 10.67 -27.85
C GLU A 299 -6.24 10.51 -27.35
N THR A 300 -6.77 11.53 -26.67
CA THR A 300 -8.15 11.57 -26.18
C THR A 300 -9.14 11.58 -27.35
N ALA A 301 -8.96 12.48 -28.34
CA ALA A 301 -9.77 12.50 -29.56
C ALA A 301 -9.63 11.20 -30.39
N ARG A 302 -8.45 10.56 -30.37
CA ARG A 302 -8.27 9.22 -30.97
C ARG A 302 -9.11 8.17 -30.25
N MET A 303 -9.09 8.12 -28.92
CA MET A 303 -9.84 7.13 -28.13
C MET A 303 -11.35 7.38 -28.11
N GLU A 304 -11.79 8.62 -28.25
CA GLU A 304 -13.20 8.96 -28.52
C GLU A 304 -13.66 8.41 -29.88
N LYS A 305 -12.81 8.51 -30.92
CA LYS A 305 -13.08 7.97 -32.26
C LYS A 305 -12.97 6.44 -32.34
N ASP A 306 -11.98 5.85 -31.68
CA ASP A 306 -11.73 4.39 -31.67
C ASP A 306 -12.68 3.65 -30.70
N GLY A 307 -13.22 4.34 -29.70
CA GLY A 307 -14.09 3.79 -28.67
C GLY A 307 -13.33 3.34 -27.42
N TRP A 308 -13.71 3.91 -26.27
CA TRP A 308 -13.15 3.71 -24.91
C TRP A 308 -13.36 2.32 -24.28
N GLY A 309 -13.21 1.27 -25.08
CA GLY A 309 -13.28 -0.14 -24.74
C GLY A 309 -12.55 -1.06 -25.74
N LYS A 310 -12.11 -0.53 -26.90
CA LYS A 310 -11.52 -1.29 -28.01
C LYS A 310 -10.24 -2.04 -27.62
N TYR A 311 -9.37 -1.36 -26.88
CA TYR A 311 -8.08 -1.88 -26.39
C TYR A 311 -8.15 -2.34 -24.92
N SER A 312 -9.25 -2.05 -24.21
CA SER A 312 -9.41 -2.32 -22.79
C SER A 312 -9.51 -3.83 -22.50
N GLY A 313 -8.79 -4.32 -21.48
CA GLY A 313 -8.74 -5.74 -21.12
C GLY A 313 -7.56 -6.15 -20.26
N ASN A 314 -7.52 -7.45 -19.97
CA ASN A 314 -6.41 -8.15 -19.32
C ASN A 314 -5.80 -9.11 -20.35
N TRP A 315 -4.47 -9.17 -20.43
CA TRP A 315 -3.75 -9.70 -21.58
C TRP A 315 -2.59 -10.60 -21.20
N ILE A 316 -2.30 -11.59 -22.05
CA ILE A 316 -1.08 -12.42 -22.01
C ILE A 316 -0.46 -12.49 -23.39
N VAL A 317 0.86 -12.35 -23.46
CA VAL A 317 1.70 -12.75 -24.61
C VAL A 317 2.65 -13.87 -24.19
N VAL A 318 2.97 -14.78 -25.11
CA VAL A 318 3.76 -15.99 -24.83
C VAL A 318 4.99 -16.04 -25.73
N SER A 319 6.14 -16.46 -25.19
CA SER A 319 7.38 -16.73 -25.90
C SER A 319 7.85 -18.17 -25.68
N ARG A 320 8.48 -18.76 -26.71
CA ARG A 320 9.14 -20.07 -26.65
C ARG A 320 10.58 -20.06 -27.16
N ASP A 321 11.18 -18.87 -27.28
CA ASP A 321 12.52 -18.65 -27.84
C ASP A 321 13.46 -17.91 -26.88
N ASN A 322 13.17 -18.01 -25.58
CA ASN A 322 13.79 -17.28 -24.47
C ASN A 322 13.49 -15.76 -24.52
N GLY A 323 12.26 -15.37 -24.87
CA GLY A 323 11.79 -13.99 -24.87
C GLY A 323 12.35 -13.13 -26.00
N LYS A 324 12.61 -13.70 -27.18
CA LYS A 324 13.07 -12.96 -28.38
C LYS A 324 11.91 -12.58 -29.29
N SER A 325 10.85 -13.38 -29.30
CA SER A 325 9.57 -13.07 -29.95
C SER A 325 8.40 -13.48 -29.06
N TRP A 326 7.26 -12.82 -29.27
CA TRP A 326 6.06 -12.94 -28.46
C TRP A 326 4.84 -13.13 -29.35
N THR A 327 3.88 -13.96 -28.93
CA THR A 327 2.59 -14.12 -29.64
C THR A 327 1.77 -12.82 -29.61
N ALA A 328 0.79 -12.71 -30.52
CA ALA A 328 -0.28 -11.74 -30.35
C ALA A 328 -0.98 -11.89 -28.96
N PRO A 329 -1.48 -10.79 -28.35
CA PRO A 329 -2.12 -10.84 -27.04
C PRO A 329 -3.38 -11.73 -26.99
N ARG A 330 -3.50 -12.49 -25.90
CA ARG A 330 -4.65 -13.33 -25.54
C ARG A 330 -5.39 -12.71 -24.37
N ARG A 331 -6.73 -12.70 -24.38
CA ARG A 331 -7.52 -12.14 -23.26
C ARG A 331 -7.53 -13.07 -22.04
N SER A 332 -7.50 -12.47 -20.86
CA SER A 332 -7.74 -13.11 -19.56
C SER A 332 -9.06 -12.60 -18.94
N PRO A 333 -9.80 -13.44 -18.18
CA PRO A 333 -11.00 -13.01 -17.46
C PRO A 333 -10.71 -12.13 -16.23
N VAL A 334 -9.48 -12.12 -15.71
CA VAL A 334 -9.07 -11.42 -14.48
C VAL A 334 -7.66 -10.82 -14.61
N PHE A 335 -7.28 -9.93 -13.68
CA PHE A 335 -5.95 -9.33 -13.60
C PHE A 335 -5.49 -9.15 -12.15
N SER A 336 -4.17 -9.20 -11.96
CA SER A 336 -3.46 -8.65 -10.81
C SER A 336 -2.03 -8.25 -11.20
N PRO A 337 -1.37 -7.30 -10.51
CA PRO A 337 -0.05 -6.80 -10.92
C PRO A 337 1.10 -7.81 -10.86
N HIS A 338 0.90 -8.96 -10.22
CA HIS A 338 1.90 -10.04 -10.11
C HIS A 338 1.66 -11.20 -11.09
N GLY A 339 0.59 -11.13 -11.88
CA GLY A 339 0.30 -12.07 -12.96
C GLY A 339 -0.21 -13.44 -12.52
N PRO A 340 -0.32 -14.39 -13.46
CA PRO A 340 -0.60 -15.78 -13.15
C PRO A 340 0.63 -16.48 -12.54
N VAL A 341 0.39 -17.58 -11.84
CA VAL A 341 1.41 -18.52 -11.36
C VAL A 341 1.23 -19.90 -11.98
N GLU A 342 2.30 -20.69 -12.07
CA GLU A 342 2.21 -22.09 -12.48
C GLU A 342 1.73 -22.96 -11.31
N GLY A 343 0.67 -23.73 -11.52
CA GLY A 343 0.08 -24.60 -10.51
C GLY A 343 0.80 -25.95 -10.32
N PRO A 344 0.41 -26.74 -9.32
CA PRO A 344 1.00 -28.06 -9.07
C PRO A 344 0.84 -29.02 -10.28
N ASP A 345 -0.23 -28.85 -11.06
CA ASP A 345 -0.63 -29.64 -12.24
C ASP A 345 -0.10 -29.10 -13.59
N ALA A 346 0.76 -28.08 -13.56
CA ALA A 346 1.29 -27.36 -14.73
C ALA A 346 0.27 -26.54 -15.55
N ALA A 347 -0.92 -26.28 -15.02
CA ALA A 347 -1.79 -25.23 -15.53
C ALA A 347 -1.35 -23.83 -15.03
N LEU A 348 -1.72 -22.79 -15.77
CA LEU A 348 -1.66 -21.41 -15.28
C LEU A 348 -2.85 -21.15 -14.35
N TYR A 349 -2.60 -20.46 -13.25
CA TYR A 349 -3.63 -19.95 -12.34
C TYR A 349 -3.45 -18.45 -12.17
N TRP A 350 -4.46 -17.66 -12.55
CA TRP A 350 -4.47 -16.22 -12.30
C TRP A 350 -5.53 -15.91 -11.25
N VAL A 351 -5.11 -15.31 -10.12
CA VAL A 351 -6.02 -14.64 -9.19
C VAL A 351 -6.23 -13.20 -9.62
N GLY A 352 -7.45 -12.69 -9.48
CA GLY A 352 -7.72 -11.28 -9.78
C GLY A 352 -9.14 -10.86 -9.42
N GLU A 353 -9.37 -9.55 -9.42
CA GLU A 353 -10.71 -9.02 -9.26
C GLU A 353 -11.57 -9.27 -10.49
N ARG A 354 -12.86 -9.54 -10.25
CA ARG A 354 -13.87 -9.67 -11.29
C ARG A 354 -15.21 -9.13 -10.79
N THR A 355 -15.91 -8.38 -11.64
CA THR A 355 -17.28 -7.92 -11.35
C THR A 355 -18.26 -8.54 -12.33
N VAL A 356 -19.31 -9.18 -11.82
CA VAL A 356 -20.39 -9.83 -12.58
C VAL A 356 -21.72 -9.41 -11.95
N GLU A 357 -22.66 -8.87 -12.74
CA GLU A 357 -24.00 -8.47 -12.25
C GLU A 357 -23.98 -7.52 -11.03
N GLY A 358 -22.95 -6.67 -10.91
CA GLY A 358 -22.75 -5.78 -9.77
C GLY A 358 -22.17 -6.45 -8.51
N ARG A 359 -21.86 -7.75 -8.57
CA ARG A 359 -21.13 -8.51 -7.55
C ARG A 359 -19.64 -8.53 -7.90
N THR A 360 -18.79 -7.92 -7.07
CA THR A 360 -17.32 -7.98 -7.21
C THR A 360 -16.75 -9.13 -6.37
N ALA A 361 -15.73 -9.83 -6.84
CA ALA A 361 -15.05 -10.88 -6.09
C ALA A 361 -13.59 -11.04 -6.52
N VAL A 362 -12.76 -11.52 -5.60
CA VAL A 362 -11.44 -12.06 -5.92
C VAL A 362 -11.65 -13.51 -6.36
N GLU A 363 -11.48 -13.78 -7.66
CA GLU A 363 -11.63 -15.10 -8.26
C GLU A 363 -10.27 -15.66 -8.69
N ILE A 364 -10.15 -16.99 -8.72
CA ILE A 364 -9.04 -17.69 -9.39
C ILE A 364 -9.57 -18.31 -10.67
N HIS A 365 -8.88 -18.07 -11.78
CA HIS A 365 -9.13 -18.71 -13.07
C HIS A 365 -7.94 -19.56 -13.48
N ARG A 366 -8.22 -20.73 -14.07
CA ARG A 366 -7.23 -21.74 -14.49
C ARG A 366 -7.24 -21.92 -16.00
N SER A 367 -6.06 -22.04 -16.60
CA SER A 367 -5.84 -22.33 -18.02
C SER A 367 -4.82 -23.45 -18.19
N ALA A 368 -5.18 -24.52 -18.91
CA ALA A 368 -4.30 -25.65 -19.21
C ALA A 368 -3.63 -25.56 -20.60
N ASP A 369 -3.84 -24.45 -21.32
CA ASP A 369 -3.47 -24.27 -22.74
C ASP A 369 -2.66 -22.99 -23.01
N LEU A 370 -2.00 -22.46 -21.97
CA LEU A 370 -1.20 -21.23 -21.98
C LEU A 370 -2.04 -19.99 -22.32
N GLY A 371 -3.19 -19.87 -21.67
CA GLY A 371 -4.06 -18.70 -21.74
C GLY A 371 -4.86 -18.56 -23.03
N GLN A 372 -5.14 -19.65 -23.74
CA GLN A 372 -6.06 -19.65 -24.88
C GLN A 372 -7.51 -19.79 -24.41
N THR A 373 -7.76 -20.64 -23.42
CA THR A 373 -9.04 -20.76 -22.70
C THR A 373 -8.83 -20.66 -21.19
N TRP A 374 -9.87 -20.17 -20.50
CA TRP A 374 -9.87 -19.98 -19.05
C TRP A 374 -11.14 -20.56 -18.43
N THR A 375 -10.99 -21.18 -17.27
CA THR A 375 -12.07 -21.75 -16.47
C THR A 375 -12.02 -21.19 -15.06
N ARG A 376 -13.17 -20.82 -14.48
CA ARG A 376 -13.23 -20.38 -13.08
C ARG A 376 -12.87 -21.56 -12.17
N HIS A 377 -11.81 -21.43 -11.38
CA HIS A 377 -11.35 -22.44 -10.43
C HIS A 377 -12.01 -22.27 -9.06
N SER A 378 -12.00 -21.05 -8.53
CA SER A 378 -12.54 -20.75 -7.20
C SER A 378 -12.96 -19.29 -7.03
N GLU A 379 -13.65 -19.03 -5.92
CA GLU A 379 -13.81 -17.71 -5.32
C GLU A 379 -12.95 -17.68 -4.04
N VAL A 380 -12.13 -16.64 -3.85
CA VAL A 380 -11.30 -16.47 -2.63
C VAL A 380 -12.05 -15.66 -1.58
N ALA A 381 -12.60 -14.52 -2.01
CA ALA A 381 -13.34 -13.59 -1.16
C ALA A 381 -14.35 -12.79 -2.01
N TYR A 382 -15.45 -12.39 -1.37
CA TYR A 382 -16.48 -11.53 -1.97
C TYR A 382 -16.26 -10.06 -1.57
N CYS A 383 -16.36 -9.16 -2.55
CA CYS A 383 -16.12 -7.72 -2.41
C CYS A 383 -17.42 -6.97 -2.73
N ARG A 384 -17.86 -6.05 -1.86
CA ARG A 384 -18.97 -5.16 -2.24
C ARG A 384 -18.51 -4.22 -3.36
N PRO A 385 -19.37 -3.89 -4.33
CA PRO A 385 -18.97 -3.17 -5.53
C PRO A 385 -18.38 -1.78 -5.24
N TYR A 386 -17.40 -1.41 -6.08
CA TYR A 386 -16.71 -0.14 -6.08
C TYR A 386 -17.68 1.07 -6.10
N GLY A 387 -17.38 2.11 -5.32
CA GLY A 387 -18.18 3.35 -5.26
C GLY A 387 -19.23 3.43 -4.15
N GLN A 388 -19.39 2.39 -3.32
CA GLN A 388 -20.13 2.47 -2.06
C GLN A 388 -19.30 3.22 -0.99
N PRO A 389 -19.91 3.89 0.01
CA PRO A 389 -19.20 4.73 0.97
C PRO A 389 -18.17 3.96 1.83
N LEU A 390 -17.05 4.64 2.13
CA LEU A 390 -15.75 4.19 2.70
C LEU A 390 -15.79 3.50 4.09
N THR A 391 -16.71 2.58 4.31
CA THR A 391 -16.96 1.90 5.60
C THR A 391 -16.58 0.41 5.61
N TRP A 392 -16.00 -0.10 4.52
CA TRP A 392 -15.74 -1.52 4.30
C TRP A 392 -14.42 -1.78 3.56
N GLU A 393 -13.87 -2.98 3.74
CA GLU A 393 -12.64 -3.43 3.08
C GLU A 393 -12.90 -3.72 1.58
N TYR A 394 -12.13 -3.05 0.70
CA TYR A 394 -12.01 -3.35 -0.72
C TYR A 394 -10.71 -4.13 -0.97
N TRP A 395 -10.72 -5.09 -1.89
CA TRP A 395 -9.76 -6.22 -1.93
C TRP A 395 -8.96 -6.21 -3.24
N ASP A 396 -8.03 -5.29 -3.34
CA ASP A 396 -7.29 -4.99 -4.57
C ASP A 396 -6.00 -5.84 -4.70
N GLU A 397 -5.39 -5.79 -5.88
CA GLU A 397 -4.04 -6.28 -6.20
C GLU A 397 -3.68 -7.65 -5.56
N PRO A 398 -4.45 -8.72 -5.85
CA PRO A 398 -4.26 -10.01 -5.21
C PRO A 398 -3.05 -10.78 -5.76
N HIS A 399 -2.27 -11.40 -4.86
CA HIS A 399 -1.16 -12.30 -5.20
C HIS A 399 -1.42 -13.71 -4.67
N LEU A 400 -1.19 -14.72 -5.52
CA LEU A 400 -1.41 -16.15 -5.25
C LEU A 400 -0.07 -16.90 -5.15
N VAL A 401 0.06 -17.82 -4.20
CA VAL A 401 1.18 -18.76 -4.14
C VAL A 401 0.72 -20.15 -3.70
N PHE A 402 1.12 -21.18 -4.46
CA PHE A 402 0.91 -22.59 -4.12
C PHE A 402 2.02 -23.13 -3.22
N LEU A 403 1.64 -23.98 -2.28
CA LEU A 403 2.48 -24.59 -1.26
C LEU A 403 2.34 -26.13 -1.30
N PRO A 404 3.28 -26.90 -0.72
CA PRO A 404 3.21 -28.36 -0.72
C PRO A 404 1.96 -28.92 -0.02
N GLY A 405 1.50 -30.10 -0.46
CA GLY A 405 0.38 -30.80 0.18
C GLY A 405 -0.98 -30.12 -0.02
N GLY A 406 -1.24 -29.59 -1.23
CA GLY A 406 -2.51 -28.98 -1.61
C GLY A 406 -2.80 -27.61 -0.98
N LYS A 407 -1.81 -26.97 -0.37
CA LYS A 407 -1.98 -25.68 0.32
C LYS A 407 -1.81 -24.52 -0.64
N ALA A 408 -2.49 -23.40 -0.39
CA ALA A 408 -2.25 -22.15 -1.10
C ALA A 408 -2.52 -20.93 -0.22
N ILE A 409 -1.90 -19.79 -0.56
CA ILE A 409 -2.13 -18.48 0.06
C ILE A 409 -2.57 -17.51 -1.02
N CYS A 410 -3.58 -16.70 -0.73
CA CYS A 410 -3.93 -15.51 -1.50
C CYS A 410 -3.82 -14.29 -0.58
N THR A 411 -2.98 -13.32 -0.94
CA THR A 411 -2.87 -12.03 -0.24
C THR A 411 -3.48 -10.91 -1.06
N MET A 412 -4.12 -9.93 -0.41
CA MET A 412 -4.82 -8.81 -1.04
C MET A 412 -4.43 -7.48 -0.38
N ARG A 413 -4.31 -6.42 -1.19
CA ARG A 413 -4.21 -5.02 -0.75
C ARG A 413 -5.56 -4.58 -0.21
N VAL A 414 -5.56 -3.85 0.90
CA VAL A 414 -6.76 -3.21 1.46
C VAL A 414 -6.41 -1.78 1.89
N GLU A 415 -6.90 -0.80 1.14
CA GLU A 415 -6.45 0.60 1.25
C GLU A 415 -6.90 1.29 2.55
N VAL A 416 -8.08 0.94 3.08
CA VAL A 416 -8.72 1.64 4.22
C VAL A 416 -7.89 1.63 5.51
N ASP A 417 -6.92 0.72 5.64
CA ASP A 417 -5.88 0.81 6.68
C ASP A 417 -4.45 0.47 6.20
N GLY A 418 -4.27 -0.02 4.96
CA GLY A 418 -2.98 -0.35 4.35
C GLY A 418 -2.31 -1.64 4.84
N TYR A 419 -2.97 -2.44 5.68
CA TYR A 419 -2.46 -3.75 6.10
C TYR A 419 -2.82 -4.87 5.12
N VAL A 420 -1.90 -5.82 4.92
CA VAL A 420 -2.13 -6.98 4.05
C VAL A 420 -3.26 -7.87 4.60
N ARG A 421 -4.20 -8.27 3.73
CA ARG A 421 -5.14 -9.37 4.01
C ARG A 421 -4.60 -10.67 3.43
N HIS A 422 -4.86 -11.79 4.11
CA HIS A 422 -4.39 -13.13 3.75
C HIS A 422 -5.52 -14.14 3.89
N SER A 423 -5.82 -14.88 2.83
CA SER A 423 -6.65 -16.10 2.86
C SER A 423 -5.80 -17.33 2.58
N TYR A 424 -6.21 -18.48 3.14
CA TYR A 424 -5.48 -19.74 3.09
C TYR A 424 -6.38 -20.89 2.63
N SER A 425 -5.84 -21.78 1.80
CA SER A 425 -6.48 -22.98 1.27
C SER A 425 -5.71 -24.25 1.63
N ARG A 426 -6.40 -25.40 1.61
CA ARG A 426 -5.89 -26.75 1.91
C ARG A 426 -6.22 -27.79 0.83
N ASP A 427 -6.79 -27.37 -0.29
CA ASP A 427 -7.41 -28.25 -1.28
C ASP A 427 -7.11 -27.81 -2.73
N ASP A 428 -5.88 -27.40 -3.01
CA ASP A 428 -5.40 -26.81 -4.27
C ASP A 428 -6.08 -25.49 -4.64
N GLY A 429 -6.42 -24.66 -3.64
CA GLY A 429 -7.06 -23.37 -3.87
C GLY A 429 -8.53 -23.48 -4.29
N LYS A 430 -9.22 -24.59 -4.00
CA LYS A 430 -10.63 -24.79 -4.37
C LYS A 430 -11.57 -24.13 -3.35
N THR A 431 -11.24 -24.23 -2.06
CA THR A 431 -11.89 -23.51 -0.96
C THR A 431 -10.88 -22.70 -0.15
N TRP A 432 -11.38 -21.63 0.49
CA TRP A 432 -10.58 -20.57 1.08
C TRP A 432 -11.10 -20.19 2.47
N SER A 433 -10.19 -19.88 3.40
CA SER A 433 -10.58 -19.33 4.70
C SER A 433 -11.17 -17.92 4.54
N TRP A 434 -12.00 -17.48 5.49
CA TRP A 434 -12.25 -16.04 5.59
C TRP A 434 -10.90 -15.30 5.74
N PRO A 435 -10.64 -14.21 5.01
CA PRO A 435 -9.33 -13.60 5.04
C PRO A 435 -9.02 -12.93 6.37
N LYS A 436 -7.76 -13.00 6.79
CA LYS A 436 -7.23 -12.47 8.04
C LYS A 436 -6.35 -11.25 7.75
N LYS A 437 -6.51 -10.17 8.53
CA LYS A 437 -5.57 -9.06 8.57
C LYS A 437 -4.22 -9.50 9.17
N LEU A 438 -3.13 -9.26 8.46
CA LEU A 438 -1.77 -9.47 8.92
C LEU A 438 -1.23 -8.22 9.64
N PRO A 439 -0.15 -8.34 10.45
CA PRO A 439 0.55 -7.19 11.01
C PRO A 439 1.42 -6.44 9.98
N VAL A 440 1.58 -6.98 8.76
CA VAL A 440 2.37 -6.37 7.68
C VAL A 440 1.62 -5.17 7.10
N TRP A 441 2.26 -4.00 7.11
CA TRP A 441 1.75 -2.77 6.50
C TRP A 441 2.54 -2.40 5.25
N GLY A 442 1.82 -2.13 4.15
CA GLY A 442 2.40 -1.78 2.85
C GLY A 442 1.84 -2.62 1.71
N PHE A 443 1.85 -2.07 0.49
CA PHE A 443 1.17 -2.63 -0.66
C PHE A 443 1.69 -2.08 -2.01
N PRO A 444 1.43 -2.79 -3.13
CA PRO A 444 1.04 -4.20 -3.17
C PRO A 444 2.13 -5.11 -2.62
N GLN A 445 1.74 -6.34 -2.31
CA GLN A 445 2.58 -7.35 -1.68
C GLN A 445 2.72 -8.58 -2.57
N GLN A 446 3.95 -9.09 -2.70
CA GLN A 446 4.30 -10.28 -3.46
C GLN A 446 4.92 -11.31 -2.53
N ILE A 447 4.50 -12.57 -2.64
CA ILE A 447 5.10 -13.69 -1.90
C ILE A 447 5.93 -14.55 -2.85
N CYS A 448 7.23 -14.60 -2.60
CA CYS A 448 8.15 -15.56 -3.18
C CYS A 448 8.34 -16.73 -2.20
N ARG A 449 8.18 -17.97 -2.69
CA ARG A 449 8.52 -19.18 -1.93
C ARG A 449 9.99 -19.52 -2.17
N LEU A 450 10.77 -19.64 -1.09
CA LEU A 450 12.18 -19.98 -1.14
C LEU A 450 12.39 -21.51 -1.16
N ALA A 451 13.54 -21.94 -1.67
CA ALA A 451 13.93 -23.34 -1.80
C ALA A 451 14.05 -24.08 -0.45
N ASP A 452 14.35 -23.35 0.63
CA ASP A 452 14.39 -23.85 2.01
C ASP A 452 12.99 -24.01 2.65
N GLY A 453 11.92 -23.64 1.94
CA GLY A 453 10.53 -23.72 2.39
C GLY A 453 10.00 -22.47 3.09
N ARG A 454 10.86 -21.48 3.40
CA ARG A 454 10.40 -20.17 3.91
C ARG A 454 9.65 -19.40 2.83
N LEU A 455 8.81 -18.46 3.27
CA LEU A 455 8.13 -17.50 2.40
C LEU A 455 8.71 -16.10 2.65
N LEU A 456 9.09 -15.42 1.57
CA LEU A 456 9.47 -14.02 1.57
C LEU A 456 8.28 -13.20 1.06
N MET A 457 7.77 -12.28 1.87
CA MET A 457 6.81 -11.28 1.41
C MET A 457 7.53 -9.94 1.22
N ALA A 458 7.58 -9.43 -0.01
CA ALA A 458 8.05 -8.09 -0.33
C ALA A 458 6.85 -7.15 -0.55
N TYR A 459 6.95 -5.90 -0.10
CA TYR A 459 5.85 -4.92 -0.14
C TYR A 459 6.35 -3.47 -0.33
N GLY A 460 5.54 -2.65 -1.00
CA GLY A 460 5.77 -1.20 -1.11
C GLY A 460 5.44 -0.48 0.19
N TYR A 461 6.40 0.26 0.76
CA TYR A 461 6.22 1.00 2.02
C TYR A 461 5.95 2.48 1.71
N ARG A 462 4.68 2.81 1.52
CA ARG A 462 4.16 4.15 1.16
C ARG A 462 3.85 5.03 2.39
N ARG A 463 4.80 5.04 3.35
CA ARG A 463 4.85 5.88 4.56
C ARG A 463 6.29 6.33 4.75
N GLU A 464 6.55 7.39 5.51
CA GLU A 464 7.95 7.80 5.76
C GLU A 464 8.71 6.80 6.66
N PRO A 465 9.98 6.47 6.36
CA PRO A 465 10.72 6.81 5.15
C PRO A 465 10.21 6.00 3.96
N HIS A 466 9.78 6.68 2.90
CA HIS A 466 9.26 6.03 1.69
C HIS A 466 10.25 5.00 1.16
N GLY A 467 9.79 3.78 0.87
CA GLY A 467 10.69 2.67 0.66
C GLY A 467 10.07 1.36 0.16
N ILE A 468 10.91 0.33 0.08
CA ILE A 468 10.56 -1.04 -0.29
C ILE A 468 11.07 -1.97 0.81
N ARG A 469 10.24 -2.88 1.29
CA ARG A 469 10.56 -3.75 2.43
C ARG A 469 10.20 -5.19 2.16
N ALA A 470 10.77 -6.10 2.95
CA ALA A 470 10.40 -7.50 2.95
C ALA A 470 10.48 -8.13 4.34
N CYS A 471 9.63 -9.11 4.61
CA CYS A 471 9.61 -9.90 5.82
C CYS A 471 9.52 -11.40 5.48
N LEU A 472 9.82 -12.26 6.46
CA LEU A 472 9.87 -13.71 6.29
C LEU A 472 8.79 -14.42 7.12
N SER A 473 8.25 -15.51 6.57
CA SER A 473 7.53 -16.53 7.32
C SER A 473 8.28 -17.86 7.22
N SER A 474 8.36 -18.58 8.35
CA SER A 474 8.90 -19.95 8.41
C SER A 474 7.82 -20.98 8.78
N ASP A 475 6.54 -20.60 8.76
CA ASP A 475 5.42 -21.40 9.28
C ASP A 475 4.22 -21.48 8.30
N GLU A 476 4.50 -21.41 6.99
CA GLU A 476 3.49 -21.38 5.91
C GLU A 476 2.59 -20.13 5.94
N GLY A 477 3.16 -18.97 6.30
CA GLY A 477 2.51 -17.67 6.24
C GLY A 477 1.59 -17.33 7.42
N ARG A 478 1.63 -18.11 8.51
CA ARG A 478 0.77 -17.91 9.68
C ARG A 478 1.28 -16.76 10.57
N THR A 479 2.60 -16.62 10.64
CA THR A 479 3.31 -15.49 11.27
C THR A 479 4.37 -14.91 10.32
N TRP A 480 4.75 -13.66 10.55
CA TRP A 480 5.67 -12.90 9.70
C TRP A 480 6.65 -12.11 10.59
N ASP A 481 7.95 -12.31 10.39
CA ASP A 481 9.02 -11.69 11.18
C ASP A 481 9.28 -10.25 10.72
N LEU A 482 8.56 -9.32 11.36
CA LEU A 482 8.77 -7.87 11.26
C LEU A 482 9.88 -7.38 12.21
N SER A 483 10.38 -8.22 13.13
CA SER A 483 11.49 -7.84 14.02
C SER A 483 12.83 -7.82 13.27
N ARG A 484 12.99 -8.71 12.29
CA ARG A 484 14.14 -8.79 11.38
C ARG A 484 13.80 -8.33 9.96
N GLU A 485 12.88 -7.36 9.84
CA GLU A 485 12.46 -6.74 8.59
C GLU A 485 13.67 -6.30 7.74
N ILE A 486 13.63 -6.65 6.46
CA ILE A 486 14.60 -6.25 5.45
C ILE A 486 14.09 -4.97 4.79
N VAL A 487 14.89 -3.91 4.80
CA VAL A 487 14.59 -2.68 4.05
C VAL A 487 15.43 -2.70 2.78
N LEU A 488 14.79 -3.03 1.66
CA LEU A 488 15.42 -3.11 0.34
C LEU A 488 15.82 -1.71 -0.15
N ARG A 489 14.95 -0.73 0.11
CA ARG A 489 15.19 0.69 -0.14
C ARG A 489 14.46 1.60 0.84
N HIS A 490 15.04 2.75 1.15
CA HIS A 490 14.46 3.88 1.89
C HIS A 490 14.88 5.20 1.21
N GLU A 491 14.40 6.35 1.72
CA GLU A 491 14.61 7.69 1.14
C GLU A 491 14.02 7.88 -0.27
N GLY A 492 12.84 7.29 -0.50
CA GLY A 492 12.00 7.64 -1.64
C GLY A 492 11.51 9.08 -1.56
N GLY A 493 11.36 9.74 -2.69
CA GLY A 493 10.88 11.14 -2.76
C GLY A 493 9.40 11.31 -2.44
N HIS A 494 8.58 10.32 -2.79
CA HIS A 494 7.13 10.27 -2.57
C HIS A 494 6.59 8.84 -2.75
N GLY A 495 5.32 8.61 -2.40
CA GLY A 495 4.66 7.30 -2.45
C GLY A 495 4.47 6.66 -3.83
N ASP A 496 4.91 7.30 -4.93
CA ASP A 496 4.89 6.69 -6.27
C ASP A 496 6.10 5.75 -6.46
N LEU A 497 6.11 4.69 -5.67
CA LEU A 497 7.10 3.62 -5.65
C LEU A 497 6.43 2.33 -5.16
N GLY A 498 7.10 1.20 -5.27
CA GLY A 498 6.56 -0.08 -4.79
C GLY A 498 6.57 -1.16 -5.85
N TYR A 499 5.51 -1.98 -5.85
CA TYR A 499 5.29 -3.10 -6.74
C TYR A 499 6.52 -4.01 -6.84
N PRO A 500 7.02 -4.52 -5.69
CA PRO A 500 8.16 -5.41 -5.71
C PRO A 500 7.78 -6.76 -6.32
N TYR A 501 8.71 -7.35 -7.06
CA TYR A 501 8.61 -8.71 -7.59
C TYR A 501 9.90 -9.46 -7.22
N SER A 502 9.78 -10.48 -6.39
CA SER A 502 10.92 -11.27 -5.88
C SER A 502 10.95 -12.67 -6.50
N ILE A 503 12.12 -13.07 -6.97
CA ILE A 503 12.44 -14.46 -7.35
C ILE A 503 13.68 -14.94 -6.61
N GLN A 504 13.77 -16.24 -6.32
CA GLN A 504 15.05 -16.85 -5.93
C GLN A 504 15.74 -17.40 -7.18
N LEU A 505 16.98 -16.96 -7.40
CA LEU A 505 17.83 -17.35 -8.52
C LEU A 505 18.45 -18.74 -8.28
N LYS A 506 18.90 -19.38 -9.37
CA LYS A 506 19.61 -20.67 -9.32
C LYS A 506 20.91 -20.66 -8.48
N ASP A 507 21.47 -19.49 -8.16
CA ASP A 507 22.63 -19.34 -7.24
C ASP A 507 22.25 -19.03 -5.78
N GLY A 508 20.98 -19.23 -5.43
CA GLY A 508 20.43 -19.13 -4.07
C GLY A 508 20.16 -17.70 -3.59
N ARG A 509 20.65 -16.67 -4.31
CA ARG A 509 20.28 -15.27 -4.07
C ARG A 509 18.81 -15.04 -4.42
N VAL A 510 18.13 -14.24 -3.63
CA VAL A 510 16.92 -13.54 -4.05
C VAL A 510 17.33 -12.34 -4.89
N PHE A 511 16.61 -12.10 -5.98
CA PHE A 511 16.59 -10.83 -6.68
C PHE A 511 15.16 -10.27 -6.59
N THR A 512 15.04 -9.07 -6.02
CA THR A 512 13.77 -8.35 -5.94
C THR A 512 13.89 -7.06 -6.73
N VAL A 513 13.14 -6.97 -7.83
CA VAL A 513 12.94 -5.71 -8.56
C VAL A 513 11.79 -4.92 -7.96
N TYR A 514 11.81 -3.61 -8.14
CA TYR A 514 10.76 -2.67 -7.73
C TYR A 514 10.94 -1.38 -8.54
N TYR A 515 9.90 -0.54 -8.57
CA TYR A 515 10.08 0.83 -9.08
C TYR A 515 10.23 1.82 -7.94
N TYR A 516 11.01 2.86 -8.21
CA TYR A 516 11.49 3.81 -7.22
C TYR A 516 11.57 5.24 -7.78
N ASN A 517 11.60 6.20 -6.88
CA ASN A 517 11.80 7.62 -7.20
C ASN A 517 12.72 8.26 -6.14
N HIS A 518 13.34 9.37 -6.51
CA HIS A 518 14.01 10.27 -5.56
C HIS A 518 13.29 11.62 -5.55
N LYS A 519 13.55 12.44 -4.53
CA LYS A 519 12.87 13.74 -4.36
C LYS A 519 13.11 14.66 -5.56
N GLY A 520 12.09 14.82 -6.40
CA GLY A 520 12.16 15.60 -7.65
C GLY A 520 12.78 14.88 -8.85
N GLY A 521 12.96 13.55 -8.78
CA GLY A 521 13.43 12.73 -9.89
C GLY A 521 12.32 11.85 -10.49
N ASP A 522 12.49 11.44 -11.74
CA ASP A 522 11.58 10.54 -12.45
C ASP A 522 11.53 9.13 -11.82
N CYS A 523 10.45 8.38 -12.08
CA CYS A 523 10.30 7.00 -11.63
C CYS A 523 11.15 6.03 -12.49
N TYR A 524 11.90 5.15 -11.84
CA TYR A 524 12.85 4.24 -12.47
C TYR A 524 12.76 2.82 -11.87
N ILE A 525 13.27 1.82 -12.59
CA ILE A 525 13.34 0.43 -12.10
C ILE A 525 14.70 0.17 -11.46
N GLU A 526 14.67 -0.35 -10.23
CA GLU A 526 15.85 -0.81 -9.49
C GLU A 526 15.61 -2.27 -9.06
N GLY A 527 16.67 -2.97 -8.66
CA GLY A 527 16.53 -4.24 -7.95
C GLY A 527 17.68 -4.50 -6.99
N ALA A 528 17.42 -5.34 -5.98
CA ALA A 528 18.35 -5.68 -4.91
C ALA A 528 18.65 -7.19 -4.88
N PHE A 529 19.91 -7.57 -4.63
CA PHE A 529 20.35 -8.95 -4.48
C PHE A 529 20.75 -9.26 -3.03
N TYR A 530 20.26 -10.37 -2.48
CA TYR A 530 20.52 -10.78 -1.09
C TYR A 530 20.20 -12.28 -0.85
N ARG A 531 20.55 -12.82 0.32
CA ARG A 531 20.01 -14.10 0.85
C ARG A 531 19.38 -13.83 2.23
N PRO A 532 18.05 -13.99 2.38
CA PRO A 532 17.30 -13.48 3.54
C PRO A 532 17.30 -14.39 4.79
#